data_AF-A0A6J4I8I1-F1
#
_entry.id   AF-A0A6J4I8I1-F1
#
_cell.length_a   1.000
_cell.length_b   1.000
_cell.length_c   1.000
_cell.angle_alpha   90.00
_cell.angle_beta   90.00
_cell.angle_gamma   90.00
#
_symmetry.space_group_name_H-M   'P 1'
#
loop_
_entity.id
_entity.type
_entity.pdbx_description
1 polymer ?
#
loop_
_entity_poly.entity_id
_entity_poly.type
_entity_poly.pdbx_seq_one_letter_code
_entity_poly.pdbx_strand_id
1 'polypeptide(L)'
;MVNHLTCVEWRWIDGAMLGAETSRSEAEFRPGPELTVAEACAGYRARGLQTARAVRTLPVTEPCRDGGGRDLRWVLLHLIEETARHAGHVDATRELLDGTTGS
;
A
#
# COMPACT_ATOMS: atom_id res chain seq x y z
N MET A 1 -4.51 0.35 -9.42
CA MET A 1 -3.24 0.02 -8.73
C MET A 1 -2.98 0.92 -7.53
N VAL A 2 -2.93 2.25 -7.68
CA VAL A 2 -2.70 3.18 -6.54
C VAL A 2 -3.74 3.03 -5.41
N ASN A 3 -5.02 2.85 -5.75
CA ASN A 3 -6.07 2.58 -4.78
C ASN A 3 -5.81 1.28 -3.99
N HIS A 4 -5.41 0.20 -4.68
CA HIS A 4 -5.06 -1.06 -4.06
C HIS A 4 -3.90 -0.91 -3.05
N LEU A 5 -2.80 -0.23 -3.42
CA LEU A 5 -1.68 0.03 -2.51
C LEU A 5 -2.12 0.81 -1.26
N THR A 6 -3.03 1.77 -1.42
CA THR A 6 -3.64 2.51 -0.30
C THR A 6 -4.36 1.56 0.67
N CYS A 7 -5.17 0.62 0.15
CA CYS A 7 -5.88 -0.36 0.96
C CYS A 7 -4.95 -1.39 1.61
N VAL A 8 -3.86 -1.79 0.93
CA VAL A 8 -2.85 -2.69 1.49
C VAL A 8 -2.13 -2.03 2.67
N GLU A 9 -1.66 -0.79 2.52
CA GLU A 9 -1.03 -0.05 3.63
C GLU A 9 -2.00 0.12 4.81
N TRP A 10 -3.26 0.46 4.54
CA TRP A 10 -4.29 0.58 5.57
C TRP A 10 -4.47 -0.71 6.38
N ARG A 11 -4.60 -1.86 5.71
CA ARG A 11 -4.78 -3.15 6.40
C ARG A 11 -3.57 -3.55 7.24
N TRP A 12 -2.36 -3.30 6.76
CA TRP A 12 -1.15 -3.69 7.49
C TRP A 12 -0.83 -2.75 8.64
N ILE A 13 -0.91 -1.43 8.43
CA ILE A 13 -0.60 -0.46 9.47
C ILE A 13 -1.76 -0.35 10.45
N ASP A 14 -2.94 0.08 9.98
CA ASP A 14 -4.05 0.34 10.89
C ASP A 14 -4.61 -0.99 11.42
N GLY A 15 -4.75 -2.01 10.57
CA GLY A 15 -5.23 -3.33 10.97
C GLY A 15 -4.21 -4.12 11.78
N ALA A 16 -3.15 -4.61 11.13
CA ALA A 16 -2.24 -5.55 11.78
C ALA A 16 -1.38 -4.91 12.88
N MET A 17 -0.86 -3.68 12.70
CA MET A 17 -0.01 -3.04 13.73
C MET A 17 -0.82 -2.34 14.82
N LEU A 18 -1.88 -1.62 14.45
CA LEU A 18 -2.65 -0.79 15.40
C LEU A 18 -3.95 -1.46 15.90
N GLY A 19 -4.38 -2.57 15.30
CA GLY A 19 -5.53 -3.34 15.74
C GLY A 19 -6.89 -2.73 15.34
N ALA A 20 -6.91 -1.82 14.38
CA ALA A 20 -8.15 -1.28 13.84
C ALA A 20 -8.91 -2.32 13.02
N GLU A 21 -10.23 -2.19 12.98
CA GLU A 21 -11.03 -2.98 12.04
C GLU A 21 -10.73 -2.55 10.61
N THR A 22 -10.48 -3.55 9.77
CA THR A 22 -10.23 -3.34 8.34
C THR A 22 -10.97 -4.38 7.53
N SER A 23 -11.11 -4.13 6.22
CA SER A 23 -11.84 -5.01 5.33
C SER A 23 -11.13 -5.14 3.98
N ARG A 24 -11.55 -6.16 3.22
CA ARG A 24 -11.12 -6.37 1.85
C ARG A 24 -12.35 -6.32 0.95
N SER A 25 -12.22 -5.59 -0.16
CA SER A 25 -13.27 -5.41 -1.14
C SER A 25 -12.67 -5.45 -2.55
N GLU A 26 -13.38 -6.03 -3.50
CA GLU A 26 -12.98 -5.99 -4.92
C GLU A 26 -12.91 -4.57 -5.49
N ALA A 27 -13.61 -3.61 -4.87
CA ALA A 27 -13.55 -2.19 -5.25
C ALA A 27 -12.13 -1.60 -5.16
N GLU A 28 -11.20 -2.25 -4.42
CA GLU A 28 -9.80 -1.84 -4.40
C GLU A 28 -9.12 -1.98 -5.77
N PHE A 29 -9.55 -2.98 -6.56
CA PHE A 29 -9.05 -3.26 -7.92
C PHE A 29 -9.92 -2.63 -9.01
N ARG A 30 -11.23 -2.53 -8.76
CA ARG A 30 -12.22 -1.97 -9.69
C ARG A 30 -13.01 -0.85 -9.02
N PRO A 31 -12.38 0.31 -8.78
CA PRO A 31 -13.09 1.44 -8.19
C PRO A 31 -14.16 1.95 -9.16
N GLY A 32 -15.22 2.53 -8.61
CA GLY A 32 -16.25 3.16 -9.43
C GLY A 32 -15.75 4.43 -10.12
N PRO A 33 -16.53 4.97 -11.07
CA PRO A 33 -16.16 6.16 -11.86
C PRO A 33 -15.93 7.42 -11.01
N GLU A 34 -16.39 7.43 -9.77
CA GLU A 34 -16.21 8.50 -8.81
C GLU A 34 -14.76 8.68 -8.34
N LEU A 35 -13.92 7.65 -8.43
CA LEU A 35 -12.52 7.75 -7.99
C LEU A 35 -11.62 8.12 -9.17
N THR A 36 -11.24 9.39 -9.25
CA THR A 36 -10.28 9.84 -10.26
C THR A 36 -8.85 9.40 -9.92
N VAL A 37 -7.96 9.42 -10.93
CA VAL A 37 -6.53 9.15 -10.72
C VAL A 37 -5.90 10.15 -9.76
N ALA A 38 -6.29 11.44 -9.87
CA ALA A 38 -5.77 12.48 -8.99
C ALA A 38 -6.16 12.23 -7.53
N GLU A 39 -7.41 11.83 -7.28
CA GLU A 39 -7.89 11.47 -5.94
C GLU A 39 -7.23 10.20 -5.42
N ALA A 40 -7.07 9.16 -6.24
CA ALA A 40 -6.36 7.96 -5.84
C ALA A 40 -4.91 8.27 -5.43
N CYS A 41 -4.20 9.10 -6.20
CA CYS A 41 -2.84 9.55 -5.87
C CYS A 41 -2.80 10.42 -4.60
N ALA A 42 -3.78 11.31 -4.41
CA ALA A 42 -3.88 12.12 -3.20
C ALA A 42 -4.16 11.24 -1.97
N GLY A 43 -5.07 10.27 -2.08
CA GLY A 43 -5.38 9.28 -1.06
C GLY A 43 -4.15 8.45 -0.67
N TYR A 44 -3.38 7.99 -1.66
CA TYR A 44 -2.16 7.22 -1.39
C TYR A 44 -1.09 8.07 -0.65
N ARG A 45 -0.90 9.33 -1.04
CA ARG A 45 0.01 10.24 -0.31
C ARG A 45 -0.44 10.49 1.13
N ALA A 46 -1.75 10.71 1.33
CA ALA A 46 -2.31 10.88 2.67
C ALA A 46 -2.11 9.62 3.53
N ARG A 47 -2.30 8.45 2.94
CA ARG A 47 -2.05 7.16 3.60
C ARG A 47 -0.60 6.99 4.02
N GLY A 48 0.35 7.33 3.13
CA GLY A 48 1.77 7.29 3.43
C GLY A 48 2.17 8.22 4.58
N LEU A 49 1.54 9.41 4.71
CA LEU A 49 1.75 10.29 5.86
C LEU A 49 1.27 9.66 7.17
N GLN A 50 0.14 8.96 7.15
CA GLN A 50 -0.37 8.24 8.33
C GLN A 50 0.52 7.04 8.67
N THR A 51 0.94 6.26 7.67
CA THR A 51 1.93 5.17 7.82
C THR A 51 3.21 5.69 8.50
N ALA A 52 3.76 6.81 8.01
CA ALA A 52 4.98 7.39 8.56
C ALA A 52 4.80 7.93 9.99
N ARG A 53 3.59 8.30 10.40
CA ARG A 53 3.31 8.66 11.81
C ARG A 53 3.36 7.41 12.70
N ALA A 54 2.67 6.34 12.32
CA ALA A 54 2.67 5.09 13.08
C ALA A 54 4.09 4.50 13.23
N VAL A 55 4.84 4.42 12.12
CA VAL A 55 6.20 3.87 12.10
C VAL A 55 7.16 4.63 13.01
N ARG A 56 7.01 5.96 13.13
CA ARG A 56 7.85 6.77 14.02
C ARG A 56 7.58 6.55 15.51
N THR A 57 6.45 5.94 15.86
CA THR A 57 6.03 5.73 17.25
C THR A 57 6.24 4.30 17.75
N LEU A 58 6.53 3.36 16.85
CA LEU A 58 6.63 1.94 17.16
C LEU A 58 8.08 1.46 17.01
N PRO A 59 8.57 0.57 17.89
CA PRO A 59 9.83 -0.10 17.64
C PRO A 59 9.72 -0.99 16.40
N VAL A 60 10.82 -1.15 15.65
CA VAL A 60 10.84 -2.02 14.46
C VAL A 60 10.56 -3.51 14.78
N THR A 61 10.73 -3.90 16.04
CA THR A 61 10.41 -5.23 16.57
C THR A 61 9.00 -5.33 17.16
N GLU A 62 8.18 -4.27 17.07
CA GLU A 62 6.81 -4.30 17.56
C GLU A 62 6.04 -5.44 16.86
N PRO A 63 5.44 -6.38 17.61
CA PRO A 63 4.68 -7.46 17.00
C PRO A 63 3.33 -6.98 16.45
N CYS A 64 2.88 -7.58 15.35
CA CYS A 64 1.52 -7.41 14.87
C CYS A 64 0.51 -7.93 15.92
N ARG A 65 -0.63 -7.24 15.99
CA ARG A 65 -1.78 -7.57 16.86
C ARG A 65 -2.68 -8.64 16.25
N ASP A 66 -2.48 -9.00 14.99
CA ASP A 66 -3.26 -9.97 14.23
C ASP A 66 -2.95 -11.45 14.56
N GLY A 67 -2.05 -11.71 15.51
CA GLY A 67 -1.64 -13.05 15.92
C GLY A 67 -0.77 -13.80 14.90
N GLY A 68 -0.33 -13.13 13.83
CA GLY A 68 0.39 -13.76 12.72
C GLY A 68 1.91 -13.89 12.89
N GLY A 69 2.46 -13.54 14.06
CA GLY A 69 3.89 -13.71 14.37
C GLY A 69 4.85 -12.82 13.57
N ARG A 70 4.36 -11.73 12.97
CA ARG A 70 5.14 -10.75 12.22
C ARG A 70 5.44 -9.53 13.08
N ASP A 71 6.50 -8.80 12.74
CA ASP A 71 6.88 -7.53 13.37
C ASP A 71 6.77 -6.36 12.38
N LEU A 72 6.89 -5.12 12.88
CA LEU A 72 6.86 -3.91 12.06
C LEU A 72 7.91 -3.95 10.93
N ARG A 73 9.10 -4.49 11.20
CA ARG A 73 10.15 -4.67 10.18
C ARG A 73 9.68 -5.55 9.03
N TRP A 74 9.05 -6.68 9.32
CA TRP A 74 8.46 -7.55 8.30
C TRP A 74 7.39 -6.81 7.51
N VAL A 75 6.49 -6.07 8.19
CA VAL A 75 5.42 -5.30 7.56
C VAL A 75 5.98 -4.26 6.59
N LEU A 76 7.01 -3.50 7.01
CA LEU A 76 7.64 -2.50 6.16
C LEU A 76 8.30 -3.11 4.93
N LEU A 77 9.01 -4.24 5.09
CA LEU A 77 9.59 -4.95 3.96
C LEU A 77 8.51 -5.44 2.99
N HIS A 78 7.43 -6.00 3.51
CA HIS A 78 6.31 -6.44 2.69
C HIS A 78 5.69 -5.27 1.91
N LEU A 79 5.43 -4.12 2.55
CA LEU A 79 4.88 -2.94 1.86
C LEU A 79 5.82 -2.37 0.78
N ILE A 80 7.13 -2.42 1.01
CA ILE A 80 8.13 -2.03 -0.01
C ILE A 80 8.07 -3.00 -1.19
N GLU A 81 8.02 -4.30 -0.94
CA GLU A 81 7.94 -5.33 -1.99
C GLU A 81 6.64 -5.20 -2.81
N GLU A 82 5.50 -5.02 -2.14
CA GLU A 82 4.20 -4.79 -2.80
C GLU A 82 4.26 -3.55 -3.70
N THR A 83 4.80 -2.45 -3.19
CA THR A 83 4.95 -1.21 -3.94
C THR A 83 5.87 -1.40 -5.16
N ALA A 84 7.03 -2.04 -4.98
CA ALA A 84 7.98 -2.29 -6.07
C ALA A 84 7.39 -3.20 -7.15
N ARG A 85 6.69 -4.27 -6.76
CA ARG A 85 6.03 -5.19 -7.70
C ARG A 85 4.98 -4.47 -8.53
N HIS A 86 4.20 -3.59 -7.91
CA HIS A 86 3.17 -2.85 -8.64
C HIS A 86 3.72 -1.67 -9.46
N ALA A 87 4.77 -1.00 -8.99
CA ALA A 87 5.47 0.02 -9.77
C ALA A 87 6.10 -0.59 -11.03
N GLY A 88 6.81 -1.72 -10.89
CA GLY A 88 7.39 -2.43 -12.04
C GLY A 88 6.35 -2.89 -13.06
N HIS A 89 5.16 -3.34 -12.63
CA HIS A 89 4.06 -3.65 -13.55
C HIS A 89 3.51 -2.41 -14.26
N VAL A 90 3.42 -1.26 -13.57
CA VAL A 90 2.98 0.00 -14.17
C VAL A 90 4.01 0.51 -15.16
N ASP A 91 5.30 0.43 -14.83
CA ASP A 91 6.39 0.81 -15.73
C ASP A 91 6.42 -0.08 -16.97
N ALA A 92 6.31 -1.41 -16.82
CA ALA A 92 6.19 -2.33 -17.96
C ALA A 92 4.94 -2.05 -18.82
N THR A 93 3.80 -1.69 -18.20
CA THR A 93 2.59 -1.31 -18.94
C THR A 93 2.77 0.01 -19.67
N ARG A 94 3.46 0.97 -19.06
CA ARG A 94 3.81 2.27 -19.66
C ARG A 94 4.76 2.07 -20.84
N GLU A 95 5.80 1.24 -20.71
CA GLU A 95 6.73 0.90 -21.80
C GLU A 95 6.02 0.21 -22.97
N LEU A 96 5.07 -0.69 -22.68
CA LEU A 96 4.25 -1.37 -23.68
C LEU A 96 3.25 -0.43 -24.38
N LEU A 97 2.76 0.60 -23.70
CA LEU A 97 1.82 1.58 -24.26
C LEU A 97 2.54 2.74 -24.99
N ASP A 98 3.69 3.18 -24.49
CA ASP A 98 4.45 4.31 -25.03
C ASP A 98 5.51 3.84 -26.06
N GLY A 99 5.64 2.52 -26.31
CA GLY A 99 6.49 1.94 -27.35
C GLY A 99 7.99 2.22 -27.21
N THR A 100 8.43 2.68 -26.04
CA THR A 100 9.83 3.04 -25.77
C THR A 100 10.40 2.05 -24.76
N THR A 101 11.15 1.06 -25.23
CA THR A 101 12.03 0.25 -24.38
C THR A 101 13.22 1.12 -23.98
N GLY A 102 13.50 1.23 -22.68
CA GLY A 102 14.70 1.90 -22.18
C GLY A 102 15.98 1.35 -22.84
N SER A 103 16.85 2.27 -23.29
CA SER A 103 18.24 1.99 -23.65
C SER A 103 19.11 1.80 -22.40
#